data_AF-A0A9P3DDY1-F1
#
_entry.id   AF-A0A9P3DDY1-F1
#
_cell.length_a   1.000
_cell.length_b   1.000
_cell.length_c   1.000
_cell.angle_alpha   90.00
_cell.angle_beta   90.00
_cell.angle_gamma   90.00
#
_symmetry.space_group_name_H-M   'P 1'
#
loop_
_entity.id
_entity.type
_entity.pdbx_description
1 polymer ?
#
loop_
_entity_poly.entity_id
_entity_poly.type
_entity_poly.pdbx_seq_one_letter_code
_entity_poly.pdbx_strand_id
1 'polypeptide(L)'
;MKLTISQTKLSKVSLTARKKKMSQLSQSSQLTQETKISFLSETFSDYGLEGILSELIDFVLEEYPDRLHCGILSAYLIPAKNYVAVLNNQQNFRLEMNYPNFTNVEETNG
;
A
#
# COMPACT_ATOMS: atom_id res chain seq x y z
N MET A 1 -20.56 -55.97 -23.44
CA MET A 1 -19.43 -55.05 -23.73
C MET A 1 -19.08 -54.32 -22.43
N LYS A 2 -17.97 -54.68 -21.77
CA LYS A 2 -17.63 -54.21 -20.42
C LYS A 2 -16.80 -52.93 -20.53
N LEU A 3 -17.35 -51.79 -20.08
CA LEU A 3 -16.69 -50.48 -20.14
C LEU A 3 -15.64 -50.39 -19.00
N THR A 4 -14.43 -50.85 -19.24
CA THR A 4 -13.30 -50.70 -18.32
C THR A 4 -12.74 -49.29 -18.46
N ILE A 5 -13.42 -48.29 -17.87
CA ILE A 5 -12.79 -46.98 -17.63
C ILE A 5 -11.75 -47.22 -16.54
N SER A 6 -10.50 -47.45 -16.94
CA SER A 6 -9.40 -47.76 -16.05
C SER A 6 -9.20 -46.65 -15.00
N GLN A 7 -9.14 -47.03 -13.72
CA GLN A 7 -8.95 -46.14 -12.55
C GLN A 7 -7.77 -45.15 -12.69
N THR A 8 -6.80 -45.46 -13.56
CA THR A 8 -5.66 -44.61 -13.94
C THR A 8 -6.05 -43.30 -14.66
N LYS A 9 -7.14 -43.28 -15.44
CA LYS A 9 -7.62 -42.05 -16.10
C LYS A 9 -8.27 -41.08 -15.11
N LEU A 10 -9.06 -41.58 -14.17
CA LEU A 10 -9.72 -40.78 -13.13
C LEU A 10 -8.72 -40.19 -12.12
N SER A 11 -7.69 -40.96 -11.74
CA SER A 11 -6.59 -40.50 -10.89
C SER A 11 -5.83 -39.30 -11.48
N LYS A 12 -5.44 -39.37 -12.77
CA LYS A 12 -4.72 -38.27 -13.46
C LYS A 12 -5.55 -36.99 -13.58
N VAL A 13 -6.85 -37.10 -13.84
CA VAL A 13 -7.77 -35.95 -13.91
C VAL A 13 -7.93 -35.28 -12.54
N SER A 14 -7.96 -36.05 -11.45
CA SER A 14 -8.01 -35.48 -10.09
C SER A 14 -6.72 -34.74 -9.71
N LEU A 15 -5.57 -35.23 -10.17
CA LEU A 15 -4.24 -34.64 -9.92
C LEU A 15 -4.03 -33.35 -10.73
N THR A 16 -4.45 -33.31 -12.00
CA THR A 16 -4.39 -32.10 -12.82
C THR A 16 -5.39 -31.04 -12.37
N ALA A 17 -6.59 -31.43 -11.93
CA ALA A 17 -7.55 -30.51 -11.33
C ALA A 17 -7.03 -29.89 -10.03
N ARG A 18 -6.40 -30.69 -9.16
CA ARG A 18 -5.76 -30.18 -7.93
C ARG A 18 -4.59 -29.24 -8.22
N LYS A 19 -3.72 -29.57 -9.18
CA LYS A 19 -2.63 -28.66 -9.62
C LYS A 19 -3.16 -27.34 -10.18
N LYS A 20 -4.20 -27.39 -11.02
CA LYS A 20 -4.82 -26.19 -11.60
C LYS A 20 -5.44 -25.30 -10.52
N LYS A 21 -6.17 -25.89 -9.56
CA LYS A 21 -6.76 -25.15 -8.44
C LYS A 21 -5.70 -24.51 -7.54
N MET A 22 -4.59 -25.21 -7.27
CA MET A 22 -3.49 -24.68 -6.47
C MET A 22 -2.74 -23.54 -7.19
N SER A 23 -2.51 -23.69 -8.51
CA SER A 23 -1.93 -22.63 -9.34
C SER A 23 -2.80 -21.37 -9.42
N GLN A 24 -4.13 -21.53 -9.52
CA GLN A 24 -5.08 -20.41 -9.48
C GLN A 24 -5.12 -19.71 -8.13
N LEU A 25 -5.00 -20.47 -7.03
CA LEU A 25 -4.96 -19.91 -5.68
C LEU A 25 -3.69 -19.06 -5.49
N SER A 26 -2.54 -19.56 -5.95
CA SER A 26 -1.26 -18.83 -5.90
C SER A 26 -1.27 -17.57 -6.76
N GLN A 27 -1.86 -17.62 -7.96
CA GLN A 27 -2.04 -16.43 -8.82
C GLN A 27 -2.96 -15.40 -8.17
N SER A 28 -4.05 -15.85 -7.53
CA SER A 28 -4.96 -14.96 -6.81
C SER A 28 -4.28 -14.29 -5.61
N SER A 29 -3.50 -15.03 -4.82
CA SER A 29 -2.75 -14.45 -3.69
C SER A 29 -1.68 -13.46 -4.16
N GLN A 30 -1.00 -13.77 -5.27
CA GLN A 30 0.03 -12.90 -5.83
C GLN A 30 -0.59 -11.62 -6.39
N LEU A 31 -1.66 -11.73 -7.19
CA LEU A 31 -2.41 -10.58 -7.68
C LEU A 31 -2.95 -9.73 -6.53
N THR A 32 -3.49 -10.35 -5.49
CA THR A 32 -3.98 -9.63 -4.29
C THR A 32 -2.86 -8.86 -3.60
N GLN A 33 -1.64 -9.40 -3.56
CA GLN A 33 -0.49 -8.75 -2.97
C GLN A 33 0.01 -7.58 -3.85
N GLU A 34 0.10 -7.80 -5.16
CA GLU A 34 0.47 -6.77 -6.14
C GLU A 34 -0.52 -5.60 -6.12
N THR A 35 -1.83 -5.87 -6.09
CA THR A 35 -2.86 -4.83 -5.96
C THR A 35 -2.74 -4.05 -4.66
N LYS A 36 -2.48 -4.71 -3.53
CA LYS A 36 -2.27 -4.04 -2.24
C LYS A 36 -1.05 -3.14 -2.26
N ILE A 37 0.06 -3.60 -2.84
CA ILE A 37 1.28 -2.81 -2.97
C ILE A 37 1.04 -1.60 -3.87
N SER A 38 0.34 -1.79 -5.00
CA SER A 38 -0.01 -0.71 -5.92
C SER A 38 -0.87 0.35 -5.24
N PHE A 39 -1.91 -0.07 -4.52
CA PHE A 39 -2.79 0.82 -3.77
C PHE A 39 -2.03 1.61 -2.69
N LEU A 40 -1.14 0.95 -1.94
CA LEU A 40 -0.32 1.62 -0.94
C LEU A 40 0.62 2.62 -1.61
N SER A 41 1.27 2.25 -2.71
CA SER A 41 2.15 3.14 -3.47
C SER A 41 1.43 4.39 -3.98
N GLU A 42 0.21 4.23 -4.49
CA GLU A 42 -0.66 5.33 -4.93
C GLU A 42 -1.02 6.22 -3.74
N THR A 43 -1.48 5.63 -2.63
CA THR A 43 -1.79 6.37 -1.39
C THR A 43 -0.58 7.15 -0.86
N PHE A 44 0.61 6.55 -0.85
CA PHE A 44 1.84 7.24 -0.44
C PHE A 44 2.22 8.38 -1.39
N SER A 45 1.90 8.26 -2.68
CA SER A 45 2.16 9.30 -3.67
C SER A 45 1.18 10.47 -3.53
N ASP A 46 -0.09 10.18 -3.27
CA ASP A 46 -1.15 11.19 -3.19
C ASP A 46 -1.10 12.00 -1.89
N TYR A 47 -0.95 11.32 -0.75
CA TYR A 47 -1.03 11.96 0.58
C TYR A 47 0.34 12.27 1.19
N GLY A 48 1.39 11.64 0.68
CA GLY A 48 2.72 11.71 1.27
C GLY A 48 2.81 11.01 2.64
N LEU A 49 4.03 10.71 3.06
CA LEU A 49 4.28 10.01 4.32
C LEU A 49 3.85 10.84 5.55
N GLU A 50 3.96 12.17 5.48
CA GLU A 50 3.54 13.08 6.54
C GLU A 50 2.01 13.12 6.72
N GLY A 51 1.26 13.13 5.61
CA GLY A 51 -0.20 13.08 5.62
C GLY A 51 -0.70 11.77 6.22
N ILE A 52 -0.15 10.64 5.77
CA ILE A 52 -0.51 9.32 6.31
C ILE A 52 -0.22 9.21 7.81
N LEU A 53 0.90 9.76 8.29
CA LEU A 53 1.20 9.79 9.73
C LEU A 53 0.23 10.67 10.51
N SER A 54 -0.30 11.75 9.92
CA SER A 54 -1.33 12.59 10.55
C SER A 54 -2.63 11.81 10.71
N GLU A 55 -3.14 11.22 9.63
CA GLU A 55 -4.36 10.40 9.64
C GLU A 55 -4.27 9.25 10.64
N LEU A 56 -3.10 8.60 10.73
CA LEU A 56 -2.89 7.50 11.69
C LEU A 56 -2.89 7.98 13.14
N ILE A 57 -2.36 9.18 13.41
CA ILE A 57 -2.43 9.79 14.75
C ILE A 57 -3.88 10.09 15.11
N ASP A 58 -4.63 10.70 14.19
CA ASP A 58 -6.02 11.08 14.42
C ASP A 58 -6.88 9.83 14.67
N PHE A 59 -6.71 8.78 13.86
CA PHE A 59 -7.34 7.48 14.09
C PHE A 59 -7.04 6.89 15.48
N VAL A 60 -5.77 6.92 15.92
CA VAL A 60 -5.36 6.41 17.23
C VAL A 60 -5.95 7.24 18.37
N LEU A 61 -6.11 8.55 18.21
CA LEU A 61 -6.61 9.43 19.25
C LEU A 61 -8.14 9.46 19.34
N GLU A 62 -8.82 9.32 18.21
CA GLU A 62 -10.28 9.46 18.12
C GLU A 62 -11.02 8.12 18.21
N GLU A 63 -10.51 7.07 17.56
CA GLU A 63 -11.23 5.80 17.44
C GLU A 63 -10.75 4.71 18.41
N TYR A 64 -9.54 4.85 18.98
CA TYR A 64 -8.98 3.80 19.82
C TYR A 64 -9.41 3.95 21.29
N PRO A 65 -10.08 2.94 21.90
CA PRO A 65 -10.71 3.09 23.20
C PRO A 65 -9.73 3.00 24.38
N ASP A 66 -8.57 2.37 24.19
CA ASP A 66 -7.60 2.16 25.26
C ASP A 66 -6.57 3.30 25.32
N ARG A 67 -6.76 4.18 26.30
CA ARG A 67 -5.93 5.36 26.52
C ARG A 67 -4.45 5.05 26.77
N LEU A 68 -4.11 3.89 27.36
CA LEU A 68 -2.70 3.53 27.59
C LEU A 68 -2.01 3.25 26.26
N HIS A 69 -2.64 2.40 25.43
CA HIS A 69 -2.12 2.07 24.12
C HIS A 69 -2.14 3.28 23.18
N CYS A 70 -3.17 4.15 23.24
CA CYS A 70 -3.17 5.43 22.53
C CYS A 70 -1.94 6.28 22.89
N GLY A 71 -1.65 6.39 24.19
CA GLY A 71 -0.51 7.16 24.68
C GLY A 71 0.83 6.62 24.18
N ILE A 72 1.00 5.28 24.22
CA ILE A 72 2.20 4.61 23.71
C ILE A 72 2.33 4.85 22.20
N LEU A 73 1.28 4.58 21.42
CA LEU A 73 1.30 4.74 19.96
C LEU A 73 1.58 6.20 19.56
N SER A 74 0.90 7.15 20.20
CA SER A 74 1.10 8.58 19.94
C SER A 74 2.52 9.04 20.26
N ALA A 75 3.14 8.50 21.32
CA ALA A 75 4.52 8.79 21.68
C ALA A 75 5.54 8.34 20.62
N TYR A 76 5.20 7.38 19.77
CA TYR A 76 6.02 6.99 18.61
C TYR A 76 5.64 7.73 17.33
N LEU A 77 4.34 7.88 17.07
CA LEU A 77 3.84 8.45 15.82
C LEU A 77 4.09 9.96 15.71
N ILE A 78 3.90 10.71 16.80
CA ILE A 78 4.10 12.17 16.79
C ILE A 78 5.55 12.54 16.48
N PRO A 79 6.58 11.97 17.14
CA PRO A 79 7.96 12.24 16.78
C PRO A 79 8.31 11.82 15.34
N ALA A 80 7.78 10.68 14.88
CA ALA A 80 7.99 10.23 13.50
C ALA A 80 7.43 11.24 12.49
N LYS A 81 6.21 11.73 12.71
CA LYS A 81 5.60 12.79 11.87
C LYS A 81 6.47 14.04 11.85
N ASN A 82 6.87 14.52 13.03
CA ASN A 82 7.67 15.74 13.14
C ASN A 82 9.02 15.62 12.43
N TYR A 83 9.67 14.45 12.52
CA TYR A 83 10.90 14.19 11.78
C TYR A 83 10.70 14.28 10.26
N VAL A 84 9.62 13.68 9.76
CA VAL A 84 9.27 13.70 8.33
C VAL A 84 8.95 15.11 7.87
N ALA A 85 8.19 15.87 8.66
CA ALA A 85 7.90 17.28 8.38
C ALA A 85 9.18 18.12 8.27
N VAL A 86 10.16 17.91 9.16
CA VAL A 86 11.46 18.59 9.09
C VAL A 86 12.20 18.21 7.80
N LEU A 87 12.23 16.94 7.42
CA LEU A 87 12.85 16.50 6.16
C LEU A 87 12.18 17.11 4.93
N ASN A 88 10.85 17.11 4.88
CA ASN A 88 10.07 17.69 3.80
C ASN A 88 10.35 19.19 3.67
N ASN A 89 10.35 19.92 4.78
CA ASN A 89 10.68 21.35 4.79
C ASN A 89 12.11 21.63 4.31
N GLN A 90 13.08 20.80 4.69
CA GLN A 90 14.46 20.93 4.21
C GLN A 90 14.57 20.66 2.69
N GLN A 91 13.83 19.69 2.18
CA GLN A 91 13.79 19.40 0.73
C GLN A 91 13.10 20.53 -0.04
N ASN A 92 11.98 21.04 0.45
CA ASN A 92 11.27 22.17 -0.14
C ASN A 92 12.14 23.43 -0.16
N PHE A 93 12.80 23.76 0.96
CA PHE A 93 13.74 24.88 1.01
C PHE A 93 14.88 24.72 -0.01
N ARG A 94 15.41 23.51 -0.18
CA ARG A 94 16.43 23.23 -1.20
C ARG A 94 15.88 23.39 -2.62
N LEU A 95 14.64 23.00 -2.88
CA LEU A 95 14.00 23.19 -4.18
C LEU A 95 13.76 24.68 -4.46
N GLU A 96 13.28 25.45 -3.48
CA GLU A 96 13.12 26.90 -3.58
C GLU A 96 14.45 27.62 -3.86
N MET A 97 15.54 27.22 -3.18
CA MET A 97 16.87 27.80 -3.42
C MET A 97 17.47 27.44 -4.78
N ASN A 98 17.25 26.22 -5.27
CA ASN A 98 17.83 25.75 -6.53
C ASN A 98 16.95 26.07 -7.76
N TYR A 99 15.66 26.29 -7.57
CA TYR A 99 14.69 26.58 -8.62
C TYR A 99 13.71 27.68 -8.19
N PRO A 100 14.17 28.93 -7.96
CA PRO A 100 13.33 30.03 -7.50
C PRO A 100 12.27 30.49 -8.54
N ASN A 101 12.25 29.91 -9.75
CA ASN A 101 11.53 30.42 -10.92
C ASN A 101 10.43 29.49 -11.46
N PHE A 102 9.76 28.70 -10.62
CA PHE A 102 8.45 28.10 -11.00
C PHE A 102 7.27 29.02 -10.67
N THR A 103 7.49 30.33 -10.71
CA THR A 103 6.43 31.33 -10.57
C THR A 103 5.74 31.49 -11.92
N ASN A 104 4.61 30.81 -12.06
CA ASN A 104 3.55 31.05 -13.06
C ASN A 104 4.02 31.10 -14.52
N VAL A 105 4.07 29.94 -15.17
CA VAL A 105 3.84 29.90 -16.63
C VAL A 105 2.32 30.07 -16.81
N GLU A 106 1.82 31.30 -16.80
CA GLU A 106 0.50 31.59 -17.35
C GLU A 106 0.52 31.15 -18.81
N GLU A 107 -0.23 30.09 -19.11
CA GLU A 107 -0.55 29.70 -20.48
C GLU A 107 -1.29 30.87 -21.15
N THR A 108 -0.57 31.76 -21.80
CA THR A 108 -1.15 32.56 -22.88
C THR A 108 -1.42 31.61 -24.05
N ASN A 109 -2.57 30.94 -23.99
CA ASN A 109 -3.19 30.34 -25.16
C ASN A 109 -3.63 31.51 -26.06
N GLY A 110 -2.78 31.84 -27.03
CA GLY A 110 -3.12 32.72 -28.14
C GLY A 110 -4.18 32.13 -29.06
#